data_AF-A0A920W6X9-F1
#
_entry.id   AF-A0A920W6X9-F1
#
_cell.length_a   1.000
_cell.length_b   1.000
_cell.length_c   1.000
_cell.angle_alpha   90.00
_cell.angle_beta   90.00
_cell.angle_gamma   90.00
#
_symmetry.space_group_name_H-M   'P 1'
#
loop_
_entity.id
_entity.type
_entity.pdbx_description
1 polymer ?
#
loop_
_entity_poly.entity_id
_entity_poly.type
_entity_poly.pdbx_seq_one_letter_code
_entity_poly.pdbx_strand_id
1 'polypeptide(L)'
;MPYFVDSEIPTAVFLGLHLLVTDPSTSPRTPLGKTLFGILYGVTVFGLYAILGGLGVPTFYDKLLSVPLLNLSVQAIDRLVQTLTIRPTFERVALALARPNANLTHIGVWVIFFTLMALAGATDGRHRGDGVPFWEDACDNGRRQACERLLQIEASYCADASAWACNELGLHYERGDVVEPNRDLAFSYFSRACELRFQAGCLNLLESNAGYRADPKLLDLRLLLREGGANLMDMTETAIYSRACEHNWTFACRL
;
A
#
# COMPACT_ATOMS: atom_id res chain seq x y z
N MET A 1 6.55 -2.45 -11.00
CA MET A 1 5.79 -1.52 -10.14
C MET A 1 6.05 -1.98 -8.72
N PRO A 2 6.23 -1.12 -7.70
CA PRO A 2 6.01 -1.60 -6.34
C PRO A 2 4.60 -2.20 -6.34
N TYR A 3 4.44 -3.45 -5.93
CA TYR A 3 3.13 -4.12 -5.92
C TYR A 3 2.28 -3.56 -4.77
N PHE A 4 1.93 -2.28 -4.88
CA PHE A 4 0.57 -1.88 -4.60
C PHE A 4 -0.28 -2.72 -5.56
N VAL A 5 -1.06 -3.64 -5.02
CA VAL A 5 -2.06 -4.41 -5.79
C VAL A 5 -3.02 -3.45 -6.54
N ASP A 6 -2.99 -2.17 -6.16
CA ASP A 6 -3.55 -1.03 -6.89
C ASP A 6 -2.43 -0.06 -7.36
N SER A 7 -1.73 -0.40 -8.45
CA SER A 7 -0.76 0.52 -9.10
C SER A 7 -1.45 1.59 -9.95
N GLU A 8 -2.74 1.44 -10.19
CA GLU A 8 -3.60 2.56 -10.60
C GLU A 8 -3.97 3.28 -9.31
N ILE A 9 -3.79 4.61 -9.22
CA ILE A 9 -4.47 5.40 -8.19
C ILE A 9 -5.92 4.91 -8.19
N PRO A 10 -6.41 4.25 -7.11
CA PRO A 10 -7.71 3.62 -7.17
C PRO A 10 -8.70 4.66 -7.68
N THR A 11 -9.53 4.32 -8.66
CA THR A 11 -10.44 5.31 -9.27
C THR A 11 -11.22 6.07 -8.19
N ALA A 12 -11.49 5.42 -7.05
CA ALA A 12 -12.01 5.99 -5.82
C ALA A 12 -11.18 7.16 -5.23
N VAL A 13 -9.85 7.06 -5.17
CA VAL A 13 -8.94 8.13 -4.70
C VAL A 13 -8.90 9.28 -5.71
N PHE A 14 -8.80 8.95 -6.99
CA PHE A 14 -8.85 9.96 -8.06
C PHE A 14 -10.19 10.71 -8.04
N LEU A 15 -11.30 9.98 -7.97
CA LEU A 15 -12.66 10.52 -7.88
C LEU A 15 -12.86 11.31 -6.58
N GLY A 16 -12.36 10.81 -5.46
CA GLY A 16 -12.40 11.51 -4.18
C GLY A 16 -11.66 12.85 -4.24
N LEU A 17 -10.46 12.88 -4.84
CA LEU A 17 -9.71 14.12 -5.08
C LEU A 17 -10.51 15.09 -5.98
N HIS A 18 -11.11 14.60 -7.07
CA HIS A 18 -11.91 15.43 -7.97
C HIS A 18 -13.14 16.01 -7.27
N LEU A 19 -13.88 15.19 -6.54
CA LEU A 19 -15.08 15.60 -5.81
C LEU A 19 -14.79 16.57 -4.65
N LEU A 20 -13.56 16.55 -4.11
CA LEU A 20 -13.15 17.39 -2.99
C LEU A 20 -12.46 18.69 -3.44
N VAL A 21 -11.83 18.70 -4.61
CA VAL A 21 -11.04 19.84 -5.11
C VAL A 21 -11.80 20.71 -6.11
N THR A 22 -12.79 20.18 -6.83
CA THR A 22 -13.35 20.88 -8.02
C THR A 22 -14.62 21.68 -7.80
N ASP A 23 -15.28 21.59 -6.64
CA ASP A 23 -16.53 22.32 -6.40
C ASP A 23 -16.37 23.42 -5.33
N PRO A 24 -16.31 24.72 -5.70
CA PRO A 24 -16.27 25.81 -4.74
C PRO A 24 -17.53 25.90 -3.86
N SER A 25 -18.63 25.22 -4.23
CA SER A 25 -19.84 25.13 -3.40
C SER A 25 -19.72 24.11 -2.26
N THR A 26 -18.73 23.20 -2.30
CA THR A 26 -18.51 22.15 -1.29
C THR A 26 -17.32 22.42 -0.36
N SER A 27 -16.71 23.61 -0.44
CA SER A 27 -15.64 24.02 0.46
C SER A 27 -16.04 25.22 1.33
N PRO A 28 -15.65 25.25 2.63
CA PRO A 28 -15.91 26.40 3.48
C PRO A 28 -15.27 27.68 2.93
N ARG A 29 -15.96 28.81 3.07
CA ARG A 29 -15.51 30.09 2.50
C ARG A 29 -14.42 30.77 3.35
N THR A 30 -14.37 30.46 4.65
CA THR A 30 -13.46 31.10 5.59
C THR A 30 -12.14 30.32 5.75
N PRO A 31 -10.99 30.98 6.00
CA PRO A 31 -9.72 30.29 6.25
C PRO A 31 -9.81 29.28 7.39
N LEU A 32 -10.46 29.65 8.50
CA LEU A 32 -10.66 28.75 9.65
C LEU A 32 -11.56 27.56 9.30
N GLY A 33 -12.62 27.78 8.50
CA GLY A 33 -13.47 26.71 7.98
C GLY A 33 -12.70 25.72 7.11
N LYS A 34 -11.82 26.21 6.22
CA LYS A 34 -10.97 25.35 5.39
C LYS A 34 -10.02 24.49 6.22
N THR A 35 -9.43 25.05 7.28
CA THR A 35 -8.59 24.30 8.22
C THR A 35 -9.41 23.22 8.95
N LEU A 36 -10.59 23.59 9.47
CA LEU A 36 -11.47 22.65 10.18
C LEU A 36 -11.96 21.52 9.27
N PHE A 37 -12.28 21.83 8.01
CA PHE A 37 -12.64 20.86 6.99
C PHE A 37 -11.51 19.87 6.71
N GLY A 38 -10.26 20.35 6.57
CA GLY A 38 -9.09 19.48 6.38
C GLY A 38 -8.84 18.56 7.58
N ILE A 39 -9.00 19.06 8.82
CA ILE A 39 -8.89 18.23 10.03
C ILE A 39 -9.98 17.16 10.03
N LEU A 40 -11.23 17.55 9.75
CA LEU A 40 -12.35 16.62 9.74
C LEU A 40 -12.21 15.57 8.64
N TYR A 41 -11.63 15.93 7.48
CA TYR A 41 -11.26 14.98 6.43
C TYR A 41 -10.29 13.93 6.94
N GLY A 42 -9.18 14.34 7.56
CA GLY A 42 -8.22 13.42 8.15
C GLY A 42 -8.87 12.48 9.17
N VAL A 43 -9.59 13.03 10.14
CA VAL A 43 -10.27 12.25 11.19
C VAL A 43 -11.28 11.26 10.59
N THR A 44 -12.05 11.69 9.59
CA THR A 44 -13.08 10.84 8.96
C THR A 44 -12.44 9.69 8.19
N VAL A 45 -11.36 9.94 7.44
CA VAL A 45 -10.63 8.88 6.72
C VAL A 45 -10.07 7.85 7.69
N PHE A 46 -9.40 8.27 8.78
CA PHE A 46 -8.88 7.33 9.78
C PHE A 46 -9.99 6.56 10.50
N GLY A 47 -11.10 7.23 10.82
CA GLY A 47 -12.26 6.59 11.43
C GLY A 47 -12.88 5.54 10.51
N LEU A 48 -13.09 5.87 9.24
CA LEU A 48 -13.61 4.93 8.24
C LEU A 48 -12.65 3.78 7.99
N TYR A 49 -11.34 4.03 7.91
CA TYR A 49 -10.34 2.98 7.80
C TYR A 49 -10.46 1.95 8.93
N ALA A 50 -10.55 2.41 10.18
CA ALA A 50 -10.68 1.53 11.33
C ALA A 50 -11.99 0.73 11.32
N ILE A 51 -13.10 1.38 10.97
CA ILE A 51 -14.43 0.74 10.93
C ILE A 51 -14.52 -0.26 9.78
N LEU A 52 -14.17 0.14 8.56
CA LEU A 52 -14.26 -0.69 7.36
C LEU A 52 -13.28 -1.85 7.42
N GLY A 53 -12.05 -1.62 7.91
CA GLY A 53 -11.07 -2.67 8.15
C GLY A 53 -11.57 -3.70 9.17
N GLY A 54 -12.27 -3.26 10.22
CA GLY A 54 -12.91 -4.17 11.19
C GLY A 54 -14.08 -4.98 10.61
N LEU A 55 -14.70 -4.50 9.53
CA LEU A 55 -15.79 -5.18 8.82
C LEU A 55 -15.32 -6.01 7.62
N GLY A 56 -14.02 -6.09 7.36
CA GLY A 56 -13.47 -6.80 6.19
C GLY A 56 -13.82 -6.15 4.85
N VAL A 57 -14.23 -4.88 4.85
CA VAL A 57 -14.56 -4.13 3.64
C VAL A 57 -13.27 -3.53 3.06
N PRO A 58 -13.08 -3.54 1.73
CA PRO A 58 -11.90 -2.96 1.11
C PRO A 58 -11.63 -1.51 1.56
N THR A 59 -10.39 -1.24 1.98
CA THR A 59 -9.97 0.06 2.53
C THR A 59 -9.68 1.10 1.46
N PHE A 60 -10.38 1.06 0.32
CA PHE A 60 -10.40 2.18 -0.63
C PHE A 60 -11.67 3.04 -0.45
N TYR A 61 -12.71 2.46 0.17
CA TYR A 61 -13.96 3.17 0.45
C TYR A 61 -13.82 4.20 1.57
N ASP A 62 -12.84 4.07 2.45
CA ASP A 62 -12.50 5.04 3.50
C ASP A 62 -12.21 6.43 2.94
N LYS A 63 -11.48 6.49 1.81
CA LYS A 63 -11.14 7.71 1.09
C LYS A 63 -12.34 8.24 0.32
N LEU A 64 -13.16 7.36 -0.27
CA LEU A 64 -14.30 7.76 -1.10
C LEU A 64 -15.51 8.24 -0.28
N LEU A 65 -15.88 7.52 0.79
CA LEU A 65 -17.07 7.81 1.61
C LEU A 65 -16.89 9.04 2.49
N SER A 66 -15.65 9.42 2.80
CA SER A 66 -15.37 10.65 3.55
C SER A 66 -15.88 11.89 2.83
N VAL A 67 -15.82 11.91 1.49
CA VAL A 67 -16.12 13.09 0.66
C VAL A 67 -17.60 13.52 0.73
N PRO A 68 -18.61 12.67 0.46
CA PRO A 68 -20.01 13.08 0.57
C PRO A 68 -20.41 13.47 2.00
N LEU A 69 -19.87 12.79 3.02
CA LEU A 69 -20.12 13.13 4.43
C LEU A 69 -19.63 14.54 4.75
N LEU A 70 -18.44 14.90 4.28
CA LEU A 70 -17.87 16.22 4.48
C LEU A 70 -18.61 17.29 3.70
N ASN A 71 -18.95 17.03 2.44
CA ASN A 71 -19.70 17.95 1.60
C ASN A 71 -21.07 18.28 2.21
N LEU A 72 -21.76 17.30 2.81
CA LEU A 72 -23.01 17.53 3.56
C LEU A 72 -22.79 18.34 4.85
N SER A 73 -21.61 18.23 5.46
CA SER A 73 -21.28 18.92 6.72
C SER A 73 -20.86 20.39 6.56
N VAL A 74 -20.59 20.87 5.33
CA VAL A 74 -20.05 22.23 5.06
C VAL A 74 -20.87 23.33 5.72
N GLN A 75 -22.20 23.27 5.62
CA GLN A 75 -23.08 24.28 6.23
C GLN A 75 -22.99 24.27 7.76
N ALA A 76 -22.82 23.09 8.37
CA ALA A 76 -22.64 22.96 9.81
C ALA A 76 -21.27 23.48 10.25
N ILE A 77 -20.22 23.22 9.47
CA ILE A 77 -18.87 23.76 9.67
C ILE A 77 -18.90 25.29 9.62
N ASP A 78 -19.52 25.89 8.60
CA ASP A 78 -19.60 27.35 8.48
C ASP A 78 -20.34 27.98 9.66
N ARG A 79 -21.47 27.40 10.10
CA ARG A 79 -22.19 27.85 11.31
C ARG A 79 -21.31 27.73 12.56
N LEU A 80 -20.62 26.60 12.73
CA LEU A 80 -19.73 26.37 13.86
C LEU A 80 -18.60 27.40 13.90
N VAL A 81 -17.95 27.68 12.76
CA VAL A 81 -16.89 28.68 12.65
C VAL A 81 -17.40 30.08 13.02
N GLN A 82 -18.59 30.45 12.56
CA GLN A 82 -19.20 31.72 12.95
C GLN A 82 -19.40 31.80 14.47
N THR A 83 -19.89 30.72 15.12
CA THR A 83 -20.03 30.70 16.59
C THR A 83 -18.71 30.73 17.34
N LEU A 84 -17.67 30.06 16.81
CA LEU A 84 -16.34 30.01 17.44
C LEU A 84 -15.60 31.34 17.31
N THR A 85 -15.77 32.06 16.21
CA THR A 85 -15.09 33.35 15.95
C THR A 85 -15.56 34.45 16.91
N ILE A 86 -16.75 34.31 17.51
CA ILE A 86 -17.24 35.21 18.58
C ILE A 86 -16.33 35.15 19.83
N ARG A 87 -15.53 34.08 19.99
CA ARG A 87 -14.57 33.95 21.11
C ARG A 87 -13.24 34.63 20.76
N PRO A 88 -12.69 35.49 21.66
CA PRO A 88 -11.50 36.32 21.38
C PRO A 88 -10.19 35.52 21.18
N THR A 89 -10.17 34.24 21.55
CA THR A 89 -9.06 33.32 21.27
C THR A 89 -9.07 32.83 19.83
N PHE A 90 -10.23 32.45 19.31
CA PHE A 90 -10.40 31.96 17.94
C PHE A 90 -10.37 33.08 16.92
N GLU A 91 -10.81 34.28 17.28
CA GLU A 91 -10.67 35.47 16.44
C GLU A 91 -9.21 35.77 16.08
N ARG A 92 -8.28 35.67 17.05
CA ARG A 92 -6.84 35.83 16.83
C ARG A 92 -6.28 34.80 15.86
N VAL A 93 -6.73 33.55 15.96
CA VAL A 93 -6.33 32.46 15.06
C VAL A 93 -6.88 32.70 13.65
N ALA A 94 -8.14 33.11 13.53
CA ALA A 94 -8.77 33.45 12.25
C ALA A 94 -8.04 34.60 11.53
N LEU A 95 -7.68 35.66 12.27
CA LEU A 95 -6.89 36.79 11.76
C LEU A 95 -5.48 36.37 11.30
N ALA A 96 -4.81 35.48 12.03
CA ALA A 96 -3.51 34.97 11.65
C ALA A 96 -3.57 34.14 10.34
N LEU A 97 -4.61 33.33 10.18
CA LEU A 97 -4.87 32.52 8.97
C LEU A 97 -5.35 33.35 7.77
N ALA A 98 -6.00 34.49 8.00
CA ALA A 98 -6.56 35.35 6.95
C ALA A 98 -5.56 36.36 6.35
N ARG A 99 -4.26 36.30 6.72
CA ARG A 99 -3.26 37.25 6.19
C ARG A 99 -3.11 37.11 4.67
N PRO A 100 -2.99 38.22 3.92
CA PRO A 100 -2.94 38.20 2.45
C PRO A 100 -1.75 37.40 1.88
N ASN A 101 -0.62 37.37 2.59
CA ASN A 101 0.57 36.60 2.19
C ASN A 101 0.58 35.17 2.73
N ALA A 102 -0.42 34.76 3.51
CA ALA A 102 -0.45 33.45 4.15
C ALA A 102 -0.33 32.32 3.13
N ASN A 103 -0.99 32.44 1.97
CA ASN A 103 -0.92 31.43 0.91
C ASN A 103 0.51 31.17 0.42
N LEU A 104 1.29 32.22 0.16
CA LEU A 104 2.69 32.08 -0.26
C LEU A 104 3.54 31.46 0.84
N THR A 105 3.31 31.85 2.10
CA THR A 105 3.99 31.24 3.25
C THR A 105 3.65 29.76 3.39
N HIS A 106 2.38 29.38 3.25
CA HIS A 106 1.94 27.99 3.31
C HIS A 106 2.53 27.15 2.17
N ILE A 107 2.50 27.66 0.94
CA ILE A 107 3.10 27.00 -0.22
C ILE A 107 4.61 26.84 0.01
N GLY A 108 5.30 27.89 0.46
CA GLY A 108 6.73 27.83 0.76
C GLY A 108 7.09 26.80 1.83
N VAL A 109 6.32 26.73 2.92
CA VAL A 109 6.50 25.72 3.97
C VAL A 109 6.34 24.30 3.41
N TRP A 110 5.30 24.05 2.60
CA TRP A 110 5.07 22.74 2.00
C TRP A 110 6.16 22.36 0.99
N VAL A 111 6.59 23.31 0.14
CA VAL A 111 7.69 23.09 -0.80
C VAL A 111 8.96 22.71 -0.06
N ILE A 112 9.32 23.46 1.00
CA ILE A 112 10.50 23.15 1.81
C ILE A 112 10.37 21.78 2.46
N PHE A 113 9.23 21.49 3.08
CA PHE A 113 8.97 20.20 3.74
C PHE A 113 9.14 19.03 2.77
N PHE A 114 8.47 19.05 1.62
CA PHE A 114 8.57 17.98 0.63
C PHE A 114 9.96 17.90 -0.02
N THR A 115 10.63 19.04 -0.23
CA THR A 115 12.01 19.06 -0.73
C THR A 115 12.96 18.40 0.27
N LEU A 116 12.83 18.72 1.57
CA LEU A 116 13.63 18.10 2.63
C LEU A 116 13.36 16.60 2.73
N MET A 117 12.10 16.17 2.64
CA MET A 117 11.75 14.75 2.61
C MET A 117 12.38 14.02 1.41
N ALA A 118 12.30 14.61 0.22
CA ALA A 118 12.88 14.03 -0.98
C ALA A 118 14.42 13.92 -0.88
N LEU A 119 15.08 14.98 -0.41
CA LEU A 119 16.53 14.99 -0.19
C LEU A 119 16.96 13.99 0.89
N ALA A 120 16.11 13.73 1.89
CA ALA A 120 16.34 12.72 2.92
C ALA A 120 16.03 11.29 2.45
N GLY A 121 15.59 11.09 1.20
CA GLY A 121 15.22 9.77 0.67
C GLY A 121 13.94 9.19 1.28
N ALA A 122 13.10 10.02 1.89
CA ALA A 122 11.86 9.59 2.55
C ALA A 122 10.67 9.43 1.58
N THR A 123 10.83 9.77 0.29
CA THR A 123 9.75 9.72 -0.72
C THR A 123 9.82 8.48 -1.61
N ASP A 124 10.98 8.18 -2.19
CA ASP A 124 11.17 7.09 -3.16
C ASP A 124 12.26 6.10 -2.73
N GLY A 125 12.62 6.12 -1.44
CA GLY A 125 13.58 5.19 -0.86
C GLY A 125 12.98 3.80 -0.69
N ARG A 126 13.85 2.78 -0.65
CA ARG A 126 13.45 1.40 -0.40
C ARG A 126 12.69 1.28 0.92
N HIS A 127 11.47 0.73 0.86
CA HIS A 127 10.68 0.42 2.04
C HIS A 127 10.85 -1.04 2.44
N ARG A 128 10.87 -1.31 3.75
CA ARG A 128 10.98 -2.68 4.26
C ARG A 128 9.85 -3.59 3.76
N GLY A 129 8.67 -3.01 3.52
CA GLY A 129 7.50 -3.71 3.01
C GLY A 129 7.55 -4.07 1.51
N ASP A 130 8.61 -3.72 0.79
CA ASP A 130 8.71 -4.00 -0.65
C ASP A 130 9.19 -5.43 -0.94
N GLY A 131 9.87 -6.08 0.01
CA GLY A 131 10.43 -7.41 -0.17
C GLY A 131 9.55 -8.52 0.41
N VAL A 132 9.42 -9.64 -0.30
CA VAL A 132 8.76 -10.85 0.20
C VAL A 132 9.32 -11.34 1.54
N PRO A 133 10.66 -11.38 1.77
CA PRO A 133 11.21 -11.85 3.04
C PRO A 133 10.74 -11.08 4.28
N PHE A 134 10.39 -9.80 4.12
CA PHE A 134 9.81 -9.02 5.21
C PHE A 134 8.40 -9.50 5.58
N TRP A 135 7.58 -9.89 4.60
CA TRP A 135 6.22 -10.37 4.83
C TRP A 135 6.20 -11.80 5.35
N GLU A 136 7.16 -12.64 4.94
CA GLU A 136 7.43 -13.94 5.56
C GLU A 136 7.74 -13.76 7.05
N ASP A 137 8.75 -12.94 7.41
CA ASP A 137 9.10 -12.65 8.80
C ASP A 137 7.92 -12.03 9.58
N ALA A 138 7.20 -11.08 8.98
CA ALA A 138 6.05 -10.46 9.62
C ALA A 138 4.91 -11.46 9.89
N CYS A 139 4.69 -12.41 8.98
CA CYS A 139 3.71 -13.48 9.15
C CYS A 139 4.14 -14.44 10.25
N ASP A 140 5.39 -14.91 10.23
CA ASP A 140 5.95 -15.83 11.24
C ASP A 140 5.90 -15.24 12.66
N ASN A 141 6.09 -13.92 12.77
CA ASN A 141 5.97 -13.19 14.04
C ASN A 141 4.52 -12.85 14.43
N GLY A 142 3.52 -13.35 13.72
CA GLY A 142 2.11 -13.16 14.03
C GLY A 142 1.64 -11.70 13.94
N ARG A 143 2.27 -10.88 13.09
CA ARG A 143 1.82 -9.50 12.89
C ARG A 143 0.43 -9.50 12.23
N ARG A 144 -0.45 -8.63 12.71
CA ARG A 144 -1.82 -8.51 12.18
C ARG A 144 -1.81 -8.32 10.66
N GLN A 145 -2.64 -9.08 9.96
CA GLN A 145 -2.81 -9.05 8.49
C GLN A 145 -1.54 -9.35 7.68
N ALA A 146 -0.42 -9.73 8.31
CA ALA A 146 0.82 -9.97 7.57
C ALA A 146 0.75 -11.22 6.69
N CYS A 147 0.18 -12.31 7.19
CA CYS A 147 0.05 -13.53 6.40
C CYS A 147 -0.95 -13.40 5.25
N GLU A 148 -2.08 -12.72 5.47
CA GLU A 148 -3.02 -12.38 4.39
C GLU A 148 -2.33 -11.54 3.31
N ARG A 149 -1.52 -10.56 3.73
CA ARG A 149 -0.78 -9.71 2.81
C ARG A 149 0.31 -10.49 2.05
N LEU A 150 1.00 -11.41 2.71
CA LEU A 150 1.97 -12.31 2.07
C LEU A 150 1.32 -13.11 0.94
N LEU A 151 0.15 -13.72 1.20
CA LEU A 151 -0.59 -14.48 0.19
C LEU A 151 -1.03 -13.62 -0.99
N GLN A 152 -1.48 -12.38 -0.76
CA GLN A 152 -1.81 -11.45 -1.83
C GLN A 152 -0.60 -11.12 -2.71
N ILE A 153 0.57 -10.91 -2.08
CA ILE A 153 1.83 -10.60 -2.78
C ILE A 153 2.28 -11.80 -3.62
N GLU A 154 2.32 -13.01 -3.03
CA GLU A 154 2.66 -14.24 -3.74
C GLU A 154 1.68 -14.54 -4.89
N ALA A 155 0.37 -14.33 -4.68
CA ALA A 155 -0.64 -14.48 -5.73
C ALA A 155 -0.41 -13.53 -6.89
N SER A 156 -0.04 -12.27 -6.61
CA SER A 156 0.32 -11.30 -7.65
C SER A 156 1.57 -11.73 -8.42
N TYR A 157 2.63 -12.15 -7.73
CA TYR A 157 3.84 -12.63 -8.40
C TYR A 157 3.61 -13.90 -9.20
N CYS A 158 2.80 -14.83 -8.69
CA CYS A 158 2.39 -16.02 -9.42
C CYS A 158 1.60 -15.64 -10.67
N ALA A 159 0.68 -14.66 -10.58
CA ALA A 159 -0.05 -14.11 -11.72
C ALA A 159 0.90 -13.56 -12.78
N ASP A 160 2.00 -12.93 -12.37
CA ASP A 160 3.08 -12.42 -13.23
C ASP A 160 4.13 -13.47 -13.61
N ALA A 161 3.79 -14.76 -13.50
CA ALA A 161 4.60 -15.90 -13.89
C ALA A 161 5.88 -16.09 -13.08
N SER A 162 5.90 -15.69 -11.81
CA SER A 162 6.89 -16.22 -10.87
C SER A 162 6.54 -17.66 -10.51
N ALA A 163 7.40 -18.56 -10.93
CA ALA A 163 7.26 -20.00 -10.69
C ALA A 163 7.46 -20.34 -9.21
N TRP A 164 8.40 -19.63 -8.56
CA TRP A 164 8.62 -19.73 -7.12
C TRP A 164 7.37 -19.32 -6.33
N ALA A 165 6.80 -18.15 -6.64
CA ALA A 165 5.62 -17.66 -5.90
C ALA A 165 4.40 -18.56 -6.08
N CYS A 166 4.21 -19.15 -7.27
CA CYS A 166 3.17 -20.16 -7.46
C CYS A 166 3.40 -21.40 -6.58
N ASN A 167 4.64 -21.86 -6.42
CA ASN A 167 4.93 -22.99 -5.54
C ASN A 167 4.61 -22.67 -4.07
N GLU A 168 5.04 -21.51 -3.58
CA GLU A 168 4.77 -21.12 -2.18
C GLU A 168 3.28 -20.95 -1.92
N LEU A 169 2.54 -20.34 -2.85
CA LEU A 169 1.08 -20.22 -2.74
C LEU A 169 0.39 -21.59 -2.69
N GLY A 170 0.85 -22.54 -3.51
CA GLY A 170 0.37 -23.92 -3.46
C GLY A 170 0.60 -24.57 -2.10
N LEU A 171 1.76 -24.33 -1.47
CA LEU A 171 2.07 -24.87 -0.14
C LEU A 171 1.19 -24.29 0.95
N HIS A 172 0.84 -23.00 0.88
CA HIS A 172 -0.10 -22.39 1.84
C HIS A 172 -1.48 -23.07 1.79
N TYR A 173 -2.00 -23.34 0.59
CA TYR A 173 -3.28 -24.05 0.42
C TYR A 173 -3.19 -25.56 0.69
N GLU A 174 -2.01 -26.17 0.58
CA GLU A 174 -1.82 -27.58 0.91
C GLU A 174 -1.78 -27.80 2.42
N ARG A 175 -0.98 -27.00 3.14
CA ARG A 175 -0.76 -27.15 4.59
C ARG A 175 -1.90 -26.59 5.41
N GLY A 176 -2.49 -25.49 4.95
CA GLY A 176 -3.56 -24.79 5.64
C GLY A 176 -3.10 -23.99 6.87
N ASP A 177 -1.81 -23.64 6.94
CA ASP A 177 -1.23 -22.90 8.08
C ASP A 177 -1.72 -21.44 8.15
N VAL A 178 -2.06 -20.87 6.98
CA VAL A 178 -2.43 -19.45 6.83
C VAL A 178 -3.85 -19.27 6.30
N VAL A 179 -4.30 -20.19 5.44
CA VAL A 179 -5.62 -20.19 4.80
C VAL A 179 -6.25 -21.56 4.94
N GLU A 180 -7.57 -21.67 4.77
CA GLU A 180 -8.22 -22.97 4.77
C GLU A 180 -7.61 -23.88 3.69
N PRO A 181 -7.22 -25.13 4.03
CA PRO A 181 -6.62 -26.02 3.06
C PRO A 181 -7.55 -26.27 1.88
N ASN A 182 -7.03 -26.13 0.67
CA ASN A 182 -7.75 -26.36 -0.57
C ASN A 182 -6.85 -27.09 -1.57
N ARG A 183 -7.05 -28.41 -1.68
CA ARG A 183 -6.20 -29.27 -2.51
C ARG A 183 -6.31 -28.96 -4.00
N ASP A 184 -7.47 -28.52 -4.47
CA ASP A 184 -7.67 -28.17 -5.88
C ASP A 184 -6.91 -26.89 -6.24
N LEU A 185 -6.97 -25.88 -5.36
CA LEU A 185 -6.17 -24.66 -5.52
C LEU A 185 -4.67 -24.96 -5.41
N ALA A 186 -4.25 -25.74 -4.42
CA ALA A 186 -2.85 -26.15 -4.28
C ALA A 186 -2.33 -26.85 -5.55
N PHE A 187 -3.08 -27.83 -6.06
CA PHE A 187 -2.77 -28.52 -7.31
C PHE A 187 -2.66 -27.55 -8.50
N SER A 188 -3.59 -26.59 -8.62
CA SER A 188 -3.56 -25.61 -9.71
C SER A 188 -2.29 -24.74 -9.67
N TYR A 189 -1.87 -24.31 -8.48
CA TYR A 189 -0.68 -23.48 -8.30
C TYR A 189 0.61 -24.28 -8.52
N PHE A 190 0.68 -25.52 -8.03
CA PHE A 190 1.80 -26.43 -8.31
C PHE A 190 1.90 -26.76 -9.81
N SER A 191 0.77 -26.96 -10.50
CA SER A 191 0.72 -27.17 -11.96
C SER A 191 1.35 -26.00 -12.69
N ARG A 192 0.95 -24.78 -12.33
CA ARG A 192 1.49 -23.56 -12.91
C ARG A 192 3.00 -23.40 -12.63
N ALA A 193 3.45 -23.66 -11.41
CA ALA A 193 4.89 -23.65 -11.08
C ALA A 193 5.67 -24.67 -11.93
N CYS A 194 5.12 -25.86 -12.14
CA CYS A 194 5.73 -26.91 -12.95
C CYS A 194 5.80 -26.55 -14.44
N GLU A 195 4.73 -25.97 -15.00
CA GLU A 195 4.69 -25.46 -16.37
C GLU A 195 5.76 -24.39 -16.60
N LEU A 196 6.00 -23.55 -15.59
CA LEU A 196 7.08 -22.56 -15.54
C LEU A 196 8.47 -23.17 -15.22
N ARG A 197 8.59 -24.51 -15.29
CA ARG A 197 9.84 -25.27 -15.12
C ARG A 197 10.45 -25.13 -13.72
N PHE A 198 9.63 -24.93 -12.69
CA PHE A 198 10.08 -24.97 -11.30
C PHE A 198 9.97 -26.39 -10.74
N GLN A 199 11.12 -27.02 -10.51
CA GLN A 199 11.20 -28.44 -10.16
C GLN A 199 10.42 -28.78 -8.88
N ALA A 200 10.49 -27.93 -7.86
CA ALA A 200 9.73 -28.16 -6.62
C ALA A 200 8.22 -28.22 -6.86
N GLY A 201 7.70 -27.37 -7.76
CA GLY A 201 6.28 -27.41 -8.17
C GLY A 201 5.90 -28.73 -8.83
N CYS A 202 6.74 -29.26 -9.72
CA CYS A 202 6.52 -30.57 -10.32
C CYS A 202 6.55 -31.71 -9.29
N LEU A 203 7.43 -31.64 -8.29
CA LEU A 203 7.50 -32.66 -7.24
C LEU A 203 6.25 -32.60 -6.34
N ASN A 204 5.78 -31.40 -5.99
CA ASN A 204 4.56 -31.21 -5.19
C ASN A 204 3.28 -31.71 -5.91
N LEU A 205 3.26 -31.77 -7.25
CA LEU A 205 2.17 -32.42 -8.00
C LEU A 205 2.18 -33.95 -7.88
N LEU A 206 3.38 -34.55 -7.76
CA LEU A 206 3.56 -35.99 -7.75
C LEU A 206 3.38 -36.57 -6.34
N GLU A 207 3.84 -35.84 -5.33
CA GLU A 207 3.81 -36.27 -3.94
C GLU A 207 3.12 -35.22 -3.06
N SER A 208 1.83 -35.44 -2.80
CA SER A 208 1.09 -34.59 -1.87
C SER A 208 1.64 -34.73 -0.45
N ASN A 209 1.77 -33.60 0.26
CA ASN A 209 2.27 -33.42 1.63
C ASN A 209 3.79 -33.47 1.82
N ALA A 210 4.60 -33.64 0.77
CA ALA A 210 6.06 -33.57 0.90
C ALA A 210 6.56 -32.12 1.06
N GLY A 211 5.83 -31.15 0.50
CA GLY A 211 6.03 -29.73 0.73
C GLY A 211 7.37 -29.18 0.22
N TYR A 212 7.80 -29.62 -0.98
CA TYR A 212 9.07 -29.24 -1.59
C TYR A 212 9.17 -27.72 -1.80
N ARG A 213 10.28 -27.14 -1.35
CA ARG A 213 10.66 -25.73 -1.54
C ARG A 213 12.04 -25.64 -2.19
N ALA A 214 12.28 -24.56 -2.93
CA ALA A 214 13.59 -24.21 -3.48
C ALA A 214 13.72 -22.69 -3.56
N ASP A 215 14.94 -22.18 -3.66
CA ASP A 215 15.18 -20.73 -3.80
C ASP A 215 14.61 -20.21 -5.15
N PRO A 216 14.18 -18.93 -5.20
CA PRO A 216 13.75 -18.30 -6.45
C PRO A 216 14.82 -18.35 -7.54
N LYS A 217 14.43 -18.66 -8.78
CA LYS A 217 15.37 -18.64 -9.91
C LYS A 217 15.64 -17.20 -10.36
N LEU A 218 16.65 -17.01 -11.22
CA LEU A 218 17.01 -15.68 -11.73
C LEU A 218 15.82 -14.91 -12.36
N LEU A 219 14.93 -15.60 -13.08
CA LEU A 219 13.73 -14.97 -13.65
C LEU A 219 12.72 -14.56 -12.56
N ASP A 220 12.55 -15.38 -11.53
CA ASP A 220 11.75 -15.01 -10.35
C ASP A 220 12.35 -13.79 -9.65
N LEU A 221 13.66 -13.78 -9.41
CA LEU A 221 14.34 -12.64 -8.76
C LEU A 221 14.18 -11.33 -9.55
N ARG A 222 14.21 -11.38 -10.88
CA ARG A 222 13.93 -10.21 -11.73
C ARG A 222 12.49 -9.68 -11.61
N LEU A 223 11.55 -10.50 -11.13
CA LEU A 223 10.18 -10.08 -10.79
C LEU A 223 10.09 -9.61 -9.34
N LEU A 224 10.60 -10.41 -8.41
CA LEU A 224 10.53 -10.21 -6.96
C LEU A 224 11.29 -8.97 -6.47
N LEU A 225 12.34 -8.53 -7.20
CA LEU A 225 13.20 -7.41 -6.81
C LEU A 225 12.87 -6.10 -7.52
N ARG A 226 11.77 -6.03 -8.27
CA ARG A 226 11.36 -4.81 -8.98
C ARG A 226 10.93 -3.75 -7.97
N GLU A 227 11.62 -2.62 -7.98
CA GLU A 227 11.21 -1.40 -7.26
C GLU A 227 10.78 -0.34 -8.28
N GLY A 228 9.82 0.52 -7.93
CA GLY A 228 9.51 1.72 -8.73
C GLY A 228 9.06 1.50 -10.18
N GLY A 229 8.73 0.26 -10.61
CA GLY A 229 8.46 0.01 -12.03
C GLY A 229 9.67 -0.48 -12.84
N ALA A 230 10.86 -0.56 -12.23
CA ALA A 230 12.07 -0.94 -12.92
C ALA A 230 11.96 -2.32 -13.59
N ASN A 231 12.35 -2.38 -14.86
CA ASN A 231 12.54 -3.63 -15.58
C ASN A 231 13.99 -4.09 -15.37
N LEU A 232 14.18 -5.28 -14.79
CA LEU A 232 15.48 -5.82 -14.43
C LEU A 232 16.04 -6.83 -15.44
N MET A 233 15.49 -6.86 -16.66
CA MET A 233 15.91 -7.83 -17.70
C MET A 233 17.34 -7.59 -18.21
N ASP A 234 17.76 -6.33 -18.33
CA ASP A 234 19.10 -5.96 -18.81
C ASP A 234 20.18 -6.03 -17.71
N MET A 235 19.76 -6.25 -16.46
CA MET A 235 20.65 -6.33 -15.31
C MET A 235 21.39 -7.68 -15.28
N THR A 236 22.70 -7.63 -15.00
CA THR A 236 23.54 -8.82 -14.93
C THR A 236 23.11 -9.72 -13.79
N GLU A 237 23.35 -11.02 -13.92
CA GLU A 237 23.01 -12.01 -12.90
C GLU A 237 23.64 -11.68 -11.54
N THR A 238 24.93 -11.34 -11.52
CA THR A 238 25.64 -10.94 -10.29
C THR A 238 25.01 -9.75 -9.60
N ALA A 239 24.58 -8.74 -10.37
CA ALA A 239 23.93 -7.57 -9.82
C ALA A 239 22.55 -7.94 -9.24
N ILE A 240 21.81 -8.85 -9.89
CA ILE A 240 20.52 -9.34 -9.38
C ILE A 240 20.70 -10.04 -8.04
N TYR A 241 21.71 -10.90 -7.88
CA TYR A 241 21.96 -11.57 -6.60
C TYR A 241 22.45 -10.60 -5.51
N SER A 242 23.31 -9.64 -5.87
CA SER A 242 23.70 -8.57 -4.93
C SER A 242 22.48 -7.79 -4.44
N ARG A 243 21.56 -7.43 -5.36
CA ARG A 243 20.29 -6.80 -5.01
C ARG A 243 19.40 -7.73 -4.18
N ALA A 244 19.34 -9.02 -4.49
CA ALA A 244 18.58 -9.99 -3.70
C ALA A 244 19.09 -10.05 -2.25
N CYS A 245 20.41 -10.05 -2.06
CA CYS A 245 21.02 -9.99 -0.73
C CYS A 245 20.63 -8.71 0.02
N GLU A 246 20.68 -7.55 -0.66
CA GLU A 246 20.18 -6.30 -0.09
C GLU A 246 18.72 -6.47 0.35
N HIS A 247 17.88 -7.15 -0.44
CA HIS A 247 16.47 -7.48 -0.16
C HIS A 247 16.24 -8.59 0.89
N ASN A 248 17.27 -8.93 1.68
CA ASN A 248 17.23 -9.97 2.72
C ASN A 248 17.00 -11.39 2.22
N TRP A 249 17.20 -11.66 0.93
CA TRP A 249 17.27 -13.04 0.43
C TRP A 249 18.61 -13.65 0.84
N THR A 250 18.63 -14.33 1.98
CA THR A 250 19.87 -14.80 2.63
C THR A 250 20.70 -15.75 1.76
N PHE A 251 20.06 -16.53 0.88
CA PHE A 251 20.75 -17.43 -0.05
C PHE A 251 21.62 -16.66 -1.05
N ALA A 252 21.20 -15.45 -1.44
CA ALA A 252 21.88 -14.61 -2.41
C ALA A 252 23.10 -13.89 -1.84
N CYS A 253 23.23 -13.77 -0.52
CA CYS A 253 24.37 -13.13 0.14
C CYS A 253 25.64 -13.99 0.18
N ARG A 254 25.56 -15.25 -0.27
CA ARG A 254 26.67 -16.21 -0.23
C ARG A 254 27.45 -16.28 -1.55
N LEU A 255 27.03 -15.52 -2.57
CA LEU A 255 27.60 -15.48 -3.91
C LEU A 255 28.70 -14.42 -4.06
#